data_AF-A0A2H0RUT0-F1
#
_entry.id   AF-A0A2H0RUT0-F1
#
_cell.length_a   1.000
_cell.length_b   1.000
_cell.length_c   1.000
_cell.angle_alpha   90.00
_cell.angle_beta   90.00
_cell.angle_gamma   90.00
#
_symmetry.space_group_name_H-M   'P 1'
#
loop_
_entity.id
_entity.type
_entity.pdbx_description
1 polymer ?
#
loop_
_entity_poly.entity_id
_entity_poly.type
_entity_poly.pdbx_seq_one_letter_code
_entity_poly.pdbx_strand_id
1 'polypeptide(L)'
;MIMSLIWLLPIRGRHRKKPPRPTKWAQTRLGVEPLEERTLLSVGVGLSVRNGVATLTVNDNAANHVGVEKPDGVYRFSVDSGVLQTQPWQTVTSIVVTTAGGDDVVIVGQSVPVKVTVKSGSGNDGVYGYGPGQLIVYAGAGNDVLEGMAGNDKLYGEGNADTIYTGAGFDYVNGGSGCDTYYVTPGQDRWVAQRCDTVNRVDPTDVAPPWTTQNGTLTVDWRQEASGAVIHATGPSSWEIQWNGSTWVLTGISHFVFHGSAYSDFVDGTLFAGTTEMYGNGSGDTLRGGSNRDVLFGGAGNDLLYGNAGNDDLTGNAGNDLHDGGTGADLLDAIDGTFGNDPLVFDLLDTVLRDPGGVSVIDTIDDVTGHAVYQGTTVAMVEVDLGVSGIFYSLSINGAVRPLNPRRANGVIDVYVADTLSNFTIDVGLRLDLEAQGWLQVHVVPGGGGDPNYG
;
A
#
# COMPACT_ATOMS: atom_id res chain seq x y z
N MET A 1 77.14 -67.74 -0.02
CA MET A 1 77.22 -68.32 1.34
C MET A 1 76.03 -67.80 2.14
N ILE A 2 75.23 -68.70 2.75
CA ILE A 2 74.59 -68.60 4.08
C ILE A 2 73.90 -67.26 4.45
N MET A 3 72.59 -67.16 4.74
CA MET A 3 71.51 -68.17 4.89
C MET A 3 70.12 -67.55 4.60
N SER A 4 69.09 -68.41 4.48
CA SER A 4 67.70 -68.09 4.08
C SER A 4 66.68 -68.18 5.25
N LEU A 5 65.37 -68.15 4.89
CA LEU A 5 64.14 -68.38 5.68
C LEU A 5 63.58 -67.15 6.43
N ILE A 6 62.46 -66.51 6.03
CA ILE A 6 61.10 -66.95 5.63
C ILE A 6 60.24 -67.42 6.82
N TRP A 7 59.14 -66.70 7.07
CA TRP A 7 57.83 -67.30 7.39
C TRP A 7 56.71 -66.56 6.66
N LEU A 8 55.73 -67.30 6.13
CA LEU A 8 54.54 -66.78 5.44
C LEU A 8 53.39 -66.56 6.44
N LEU A 9 52.42 -65.70 6.08
CA LEU A 9 51.02 -66.08 5.73
C LEU A 9 50.15 -64.82 5.47
N PRO A 10 48.99 -64.90 4.78
CA PRO A 10 48.56 -63.84 3.87
C PRO A 10 47.17 -63.21 4.10
N ILE A 11 47.02 -62.00 3.55
CA ILE A 11 45.84 -61.50 2.78
C ILE A 11 44.44 -61.58 3.42
N ARG A 12 43.91 -60.39 3.76
CA ARG A 12 42.69 -59.83 3.13
C ARG A 12 43.10 -58.46 2.56
N GLY A 13 43.00 -58.18 1.26
CA GLY A 13 41.76 -58.14 0.49
C GLY A 13 41.24 -56.68 0.54
N ARG A 14 41.86 -55.75 -0.21
CA ARG A 14 41.41 -55.26 -1.54
C ARG A 14 40.01 -54.59 -1.50
N HIS A 15 39.77 -53.38 -2.02
CA HIS A 15 40.57 -52.55 -2.93
C HIS A 15 40.32 -51.04 -2.74
N ARG A 16 41.34 -50.23 -3.05
CA ARG A 16 41.22 -48.79 -3.36
C ARG A 16 40.56 -48.58 -4.73
N LYS A 17 40.06 -47.37 -5.00
CA LYS A 17 40.57 -46.56 -6.13
C LYS A 17 40.87 -45.13 -5.65
N LYS A 18 41.83 -44.47 -6.32
CA LYS A 18 42.51 -43.24 -5.89
C LYS A 18 42.37 -42.12 -6.95
N PRO A 19 42.64 -40.85 -6.59
CA PRO A 19 42.35 -39.67 -7.42
C PRO A 19 43.51 -39.27 -8.33
N PRO A 20 43.29 -38.26 -9.18
CA PRO A 20 44.30 -37.24 -9.49
C PRO A 20 43.76 -35.79 -9.46
N ARG A 21 44.55 -34.71 -9.37
CA ARG A 21 45.85 -34.39 -8.71
C ARG A 21 46.04 -32.83 -8.80
N PRO A 22 47.12 -32.20 -8.26
CA PRO A 22 47.07 -30.82 -7.74
C PRO A 22 47.83 -29.76 -8.58
N THR A 23 47.74 -28.48 -8.18
CA THR A 23 48.86 -27.50 -8.08
C THR A 23 48.45 -26.35 -7.12
N LYS A 24 49.22 -25.85 -6.12
CA LYS A 24 50.58 -25.22 -6.06
C LYS A 24 50.48 -23.75 -6.57
N TRP A 25 50.90 -22.65 -5.91
CA TRP A 25 52.08 -22.33 -5.05
C TRP A 25 51.88 -21.06 -4.17
N ALA A 26 52.73 -20.85 -3.13
CA ALA A 26 53.40 -19.59 -2.68
C ALA A 26 52.56 -18.30 -2.33
N GLN A 27 52.98 -17.32 -1.49
CA GLN A 27 54.20 -17.12 -0.67
C GLN A 27 53.98 -16.12 0.51
N THR A 28 54.92 -16.17 1.45
CA THR A 28 55.10 -15.50 2.76
C THR A 28 55.19 -13.95 2.80
N ARG A 29 54.62 -13.25 3.82
CA ARG A 29 55.34 -12.55 4.94
C ARG A 29 54.54 -11.49 5.75
N LEU A 30 54.71 -11.56 7.08
CA LEU A 30 54.79 -10.49 8.12
C LEU A 30 53.65 -9.46 8.32
N GLY A 31 53.16 -9.37 9.57
CA GLY A 31 52.63 -8.12 10.12
C GLY A 31 51.67 -8.26 11.33
N VAL A 32 52.17 -7.91 12.53
CA VAL A 32 51.44 -7.41 13.73
C VAL A 32 50.34 -8.30 14.36
N GLU A 33 50.42 -8.53 15.67
CA GLU A 33 49.29 -9.04 16.47
C GLU A 33 48.27 -7.91 16.75
N PRO A 34 46.98 -8.07 16.39
CA PRO A 34 45.93 -7.16 16.85
C PRO A 34 45.56 -7.43 18.30
N LEU A 35 45.65 -6.40 19.14
CA LEU A 35 45.24 -6.36 20.54
C LEU A 35 43.70 -6.36 20.71
N GLU A 36 43.01 -7.38 20.21
CA GLU A 36 41.53 -7.50 20.32
C GLU A 36 40.97 -8.83 20.82
N GLU A 37 41.80 -9.79 21.26
CA GLU A 37 41.39 -10.65 22.38
C GLU A 37 41.48 -9.84 23.70
N ARG A 38 40.74 -8.73 23.73
CA ARG A 38 40.17 -8.24 24.98
C ARG A 38 39.41 -9.41 25.59
N THR A 39 39.51 -9.53 26.90
CA THR A 39 38.59 -10.36 27.69
C THR A 39 37.17 -10.22 27.16
N LEU A 40 36.66 -11.29 26.56
CA LEU A 40 35.23 -11.54 26.44
C LEU A 40 34.68 -11.58 27.87
N LEU A 41 34.34 -10.40 28.40
CA LEU A 41 33.17 -10.26 29.24
C LEU A 41 32.06 -10.95 28.46
N SER A 42 31.61 -12.08 28.97
CA SER A 42 30.70 -12.96 28.28
C SER A 42 29.33 -12.30 28.24
N VAL A 43 29.08 -11.49 27.21
CA VAL A 43 27.77 -10.92 26.88
C VAL A 43 26.81 -12.09 26.73
N GLY A 44 26.03 -12.34 27.77
CA GLY A 44 25.21 -13.54 27.88
C GLY A 44 23.88 -13.35 27.14
N VAL A 45 23.89 -13.36 25.81
CA VAL A 45 22.66 -13.32 25.01
C VAL A 45 22.04 -14.71 24.92
N GLY A 46 20.79 -14.86 25.33
CA GLY A 46 20.06 -16.13 25.27
C GLY A 46 18.61 -15.95 24.85
N LEU A 47 18.20 -16.65 23.77
CA LEU A 47 16.80 -16.84 23.39
C LEU A 47 16.33 -18.23 23.82
N SER A 48 15.25 -18.30 24.61
CA SER A 48 14.59 -19.54 24.98
C SER A 48 13.10 -19.46 24.72
N VAL A 49 12.50 -20.49 24.12
CA VAL A 49 11.04 -20.58 23.93
C VAL A 49 10.50 -21.77 24.71
N ARG A 50 9.62 -21.52 25.67
CA ARG A 50 9.00 -22.55 26.54
C ARG A 50 7.53 -22.23 26.77
N ASN A 51 6.66 -23.22 26.57
CA ASN A 51 5.21 -23.11 26.79
C ASN A 51 4.55 -21.88 26.13
N GLY A 52 5.05 -21.49 24.94
CA GLY A 52 4.58 -20.33 24.20
C GLY A 52 5.18 -18.99 24.62
N VAL A 53 5.98 -18.93 25.69
CA VAL A 53 6.72 -17.72 26.06
C VAL A 53 8.09 -17.76 25.39
N ALA A 54 8.41 -16.75 24.59
CA ALA A 54 9.76 -16.47 24.13
C ALA A 54 10.44 -15.52 25.11
N THR A 55 11.64 -15.85 25.56
CA THR A 55 12.43 -15.03 26.47
C THR A 55 13.78 -14.75 25.83
N LEU A 56 14.05 -13.47 25.56
CA LEU A 56 15.37 -12.96 25.25
C LEU A 56 15.96 -12.35 26.53
N THR A 57 17.18 -12.75 26.88
CA THR A 57 17.94 -12.12 27.95
C THR A 57 19.30 -11.68 27.42
N VAL A 58 19.63 -10.41 27.62
CA VAL A 58 20.94 -9.80 27.35
C VAL A 58 21.58 -9.53 28.70
N ASN A 59 22.70 -10.20 29.00
CA ASN A 59 23.42 -10.04 30.26
C ASN A 59 24.75 -9.33 29.98
N ASP A 60 24.72 -8.01 29.90
CA ASP A 60 25.89 -7.12 29.88
C ASP A 60 25.56 -5.80 30.60
N ASN A 61 26.59 -5.02 30.96
CA ASN A 61 26.47 -3.71 31.59
C ASN A 61 26.84 -2.56 30.61
N ALA A 62 26.67 -2.79 29.31
CA ALA A 62 26.93 -1.85 28.23
C ALA A 62 25.65 -1.60 27.44
N ALA A 63 25.55 -0.43 26.79
CA ALA A 63 24.43 -0.05 25.93
C ALA A 63 24.24 -1.02 24.74
N ASN A 64 23.05 -1.61 24.60
CA ASN A 64 22.67 -2.53 23.53
C ASN A 64 21.48 -1.99 22.73
N HIS A 65 21.40 -2.33 21.44
CA HIS A 65 20.23 -2.14 20.59
C HIS A 65 19.50 -3.47 20.39
N VAL A 66 18.35 -3.64 21.04
CA VAL A 66 17.53 -4.85 21.03
C VAL A 66 16.27 -4.64 20.18
N GLY A 67 16.03 -5.51 19.20
CA GLY A 67 14.83 -5.45 18.35
C GLY A 67 14.00 -6.73 18.40
N VAL A 68 12.68 -6.60 18.30
CA VAL A 68 11.73 -7.72 18.21
C VAL A 68 10.77 -7.51 17.05
N GLU A 69 10.75 -8.45 16.11
CA GLU A 69 9.87 -8.41 14.93
C GLU A 69 9.29 -9.80 14.63
N LYS A 70 8.22 -9.88 13.83
CA LYS A 70 7.63 -11.15 13.37
C LYS A 70 7.38 -11.22 11.84
N PRO A 71 8.38 -10.99 10.96
CA PRO A 71 8.20 -11.20 9.52
C PRO A 71 7.88 -12.67 9.22
N ASP A 72 6.98 -12.92 8.26
CA ASP A 72 6.64 -14.27 7.77
C ASP A 72 6.15 -15.26 8.85
N GLY A 73 5.69 -14.74 9.99
CA GLY A 73 5.26 -15.55 11.13
C GLY A 73 6.38 -16.04 12.06
N VAL A 74 7.65 -15.79 11.73
CA VAL A 74 8.83 -16.17 12.53
C VAL A 74 9.32 -14.98 13.35
N TYR A 75 9.36 -15.14 14.67
CA TYR A 75 9.88 -14.09 15.54
C TYR A 75 11.42 -14.01 15.43
N ARG A 76 11.89 -12.80 15.11
CA ARG A 76 13.30 -12.43 15.02
C ARG A 76 13.60 -11.47 16.18
N PHE A 77 14.74 -11.71 16.82
CA PHE A 77 15.25 -11.01 17.98
C PHE A 77 16.64 -10.51 17.64
N SER A 78 16.85 -9.20 17.56
CA SER A 78 18.18 -8.63 17.34
C SER A 78 18.79 -8.11 18.65
N VAL A 79 20.12 -8.16 18.74
CA VAL A 79 20.95 -7.48 19.74
C VAL A 79 22.21 -7.01 18.99
N ASP A 80 22.44 -5.70 18.92
CA ASP A 80 23.60 -5.08 18.25
C ASP A 80 23.88 -5.61 16.83
N SER A 81 22.83 -5.68 16.01
CA SER A 81 22.82 -6.28 14.66
C SER A 81 23.01 -7.80 14.57
N GLY A 82 23.32 -8.50 15.68
CA GLY A 82 23.25 -9.96 15.76
C GLY A 82 21.81 -10.44 15.88
N VAL A 83 21.40 -11.48 15.12
CA VAL A 83 20.00 -11.94 15.06
C VAL A 83 19.84 -13.37 15.55
N LEU A 84 18.91 -13.56 16.50
CA LEU A 84 18.36 -14.84 16.95
C LEU A 84 16.91 -14.99 16.44
N GLN A 85 16.44 -16.22 16.28
CA GLN A 85 15.09 -16.48 15.76
C GLN A 85 14.45 -17.72 16.37
N THR A 86 13.12 -17.74 16.44
CA THR A 86 12.34 -18.89 16.90
C THR A 86 12.28 -19.99 15.83
N GLN A 87 12.07 -21.24 16.23
CA GLN A 87 11.85 -22.31 15.24
C GLN A 87 10.44 -22.17 14.62
N PRO A 88 10.23 -22.46 13.31
CA PRO A 88 8.96 -22.20 12.62
C PRO A 88 7.72 -22.88 13.19
N TRP A 89 7.89 -23.97 13.97
CA TRP A 89 6.82 -24.72 14.63
C TRP A 89 6.56 -24.28 16.08
N GLN A 90 7.24 -23.24 16.58
CA GLN A 90 7.03 -22.71 17.93
C GLN A 90 6.01 -21.59 17.92
N THR A 91 4.78 -21.88 18.36
CA THR A 91 3.79 -20.84 18.65
C THR A 91 4.27 -19.98 19.80
N VAL A 92 4.53 -18.70 19.57
CA VAL A 92 4.79 -17.71 20.63
C VAL A 92 3.52 -16.91 20.90
N THR A 93 3.09 -16.90 22.16
CA THR A 93 1.90 -16.21 22.68
C THR A 93 2.25 -15.02 23.58
N SER A 94 3.49 -14.94 24.06
CA SER A 94 4.02 -13.77 24.77
C SER A 94 5.55 -13.72 24.67
N ILE A 95 6.10 -12.52 24.74
CA ILE A 95 7.53 -12.25 24.66
C ILE A 95 7.99 -11.57 25.94
N VAL A 96 9.16 -11.97 26.43
CA VAL A 96 9.88 -11.30 27.52
C VAL A 96 11.26 -10.89 27.02
N VAL A 97 11.56 -9.61 27.06
CA VAL A 97 12.89 -9.04 26.85
C VAL A 97 13.43 -8.62 28.21
N THR A 98 14.70 -8.89 28.47
CA THR A 98 15.39 -8.44 29.67
C THR A 98 16.81 -8.07 29.30
N THR A 99 17.15 -6.80 29.40
CA THR A 99 18.54 -6.34 29.38
C THR A 99 19.02 -6.13 30.83
N ALA A 100 20.21 -5.58 31.05
CA ALA A 100 20.85 -5.64 32.37
C ALA A 100 21.34 -4.28 32.86
N GLY A 101 22.48 -3.78 32.39
CA GLY A 101 22.90 -2.42 32.71
C GLY A 101 23.50 -1.72 31.50
N GLY A 102 23.62 -0.40 31.58
CA GLY A 102 23.96 0.44 30.44
C GLY A 102 22.71 1.05 29.81
N ASP A 103 22.90 2.05 28.96
CA ASP A 103 21.81 2.80 28.32
C ASP A 103 21.25 2.00 27.13
N ASP A 104 20.22 1.19 27.34
CA ASP A 104 19.70 0.23 26.36
C ASP A 104 18.57 0.79 25.47
N VAL A 105 18.51 0.38 24.20
CA VAL A 105 17.40 0.71 23.29
C VAL A 105 16.65 -0.56 22.90
N VAL A 106 15.37 -0.66 23.27
CA VAL A 106 14.50 -1.81 22.97
C VAL A 106 13.37 -1.39 22.02
N ILE A 107 13.30 -2.01 20.84
CA ILE A 107 12.30 -1.74 19.80
C ILE A 107 11.39 -2.95 19.61
N VAL A 108 10.08 -2.75 19.71
CA VAL A 108 9.05 -3.78 19.49
C VAL A 108 8.25 -3.44 18.22
N GLY A 109 8.58 -4.10 17.11
CA GLY A 109 8.08 -3.74 15.79
C GLY A 109 6.58 -4.00 15.57
N GLN A 110 6.00 -3.27 14.60
CA GLN A 110 4.57 -3.28 14.25
C GLN A 110 3.97 -4.67 14.02
N SER A 111 4.78 -5.62 13.52
CA SER A 111 4.35 -6.98 13.18
C SER A 111 4.15 -7.90 14.38
N VAL A 112 4.38 -7.45 15.62
CA VAL A 112 4.28 -8.23 16.86
C VAL A 112 2.86 -8.11 17.46
N PRO A 113 1.97 -9.13 17.34
CA PRO A 113 0.57 -9.03 17.73
C PRO A 113 0.29 -9.71 19.08
N VAL A 114 1.32 -9.83 19.92
CA VAL A 114 1.30 -10.61 21.17
C VAL A 114 1.80 -9.74 22.31
N LYS A 115 1.42 -10.11 23.54
CA LYS A 115 1.90 -9.41 24.73
C LYS A 115 3.42 -9.46 24.83
N VAL A 116 4.06 -8.29 24.91
CA VAL A 116 5.49 -8.13 25.17
C VAL A 116 5.70 -7.62 26.59
N THR A 117 6.79 -8.03 27.23
CA THR A 117 7.21 -7.52 28.53
C THR A 117 8.71 -7.22 28.49
N VAL A 118 9.07 -5.96 28.63
CA VAL A 118 10.45 -5.45 28.64
C VAL A 118 10.87 -5.13 30.07
N LYS A 119 12.15 -5.39 30.37
CA LYS A 119 12.83 -5.04 31.62
C LYS A 119 14.22 -4.55 31.25
N SER A 120 14.52 -3.27 31.34
CA SER A 120 15.78 -2.75 30.78
C SER A 120 16.91 -2.62 31.81
N GLY A 121 16.60 -2.27 33.05
CA GLY A 121 17.44 -2.57 34.21
C GLY A 121 18.06 -1.35 34.87
N SER A 122 19.24 -0.90 34.44
CA SER A 122 19.88 0.30 34.99
C SER A 122 20.82 1.01 34.03
N GLY A 123 20.50 2.25 33.72
CA GLY A 123 21.01 3.03 32.58
C GLY A 123 19.86 3.91 32.08
N ASN A 124 20.13 4.87 31.19
CA ASN A 124 19.06 5.68 30.60
C ASN A 124 18.51 4.94 29.37
N ASP A 125 17.40 4.25 29.56
CA ASP A 125 16.87 3.29 28.60
C ASP A 125 15.80 3.90 27.69
N GLY A 126 15.72 3.43 26.45
CA GLY A 126 14.69 3.82 25.47
C GLY A 126 13.87 2.61 25.02
N VAL A 127 12.59 2.54 25.38
CA VAL A 127 11.70 1.42 25.01
C VAL A 127 10.55 1.91 24.14
N TYR A 128 10.53 1.43 22.90
CA TYR A 128 9.64 1.90 21.84
C TYR A 128 8.74 0.76 21.35
N GLY A 129 7.46 0.83 21.69
CA GLY A 129 6.40 -0.01 21.13
C GLY A 129 5.95 0.48 19.76
N TYR A 130 5.60 -0.43 18.85
CA TYR A 130 4.97 -0.09 17.57
C TYR A 130 3.84 -1.05 17.15
N GLY A 131 3.69 -2.22 17.79
CA GLY A 131 2.72 -3.26 17.40
C GLY A 131 1.42 -3.25 18.22
N PRO A 132 0.30 -3.78 17.68
CA PRO A 132 -1.04 -3.74 18.29
C PRO A 132 -1.23 -4.68 19.49
N GLY A 133 -0.14 -5.19 20.07
CA GLY A 133 -0.15 -6.14 21.18
C GLY A 133 0.31 -5.47 22.47
N GLN A 134 -0.35 -5.76 23.59
CA GLN A 134 -0.05 -5.14 24.90
C GLN A 134 1.45 -5.14 25.22
N LEU A 135 2.00 -3.94 25.41
CA LEU A 135 3.33 -3.72 25.93
C LEU A 135 3.29 -3.57 27.47
N ILE A 136 4.28 -4.15 28.15
CA ILE A 136 4.53 -3.91 29.57
C ILE A 136 6.01 -3.59 29.71
N VAL A 137 6.36 -2.43 30.26
CA VAL A 137 7.74 -1.99 30.43
C VAL A 137 8.03 -1.73 31.91
N TYR A 138 9.12 -2.29 32.41
CA TYR A 138 9.77 -1.89 33.65
C TYR A 138 11.13 -1.33 33.26
N ALA A 139 11.30 -0.02 33.34
CA ALA A 139 12.51 0.64 32.84
C ALA A 139 13.67 0.41 33.84
N GLY A 140 13.57 0.98 35.03
CA GLY A 140 14.34 0.53 36.20
C GLY A 140 15.00 1.67 36.97
N ALA A 141 16.26 1.94 36.66
CA ALA A 141 17.03 2.98 37.33
C ALA A 141 17.83 3.81 36.32
N GLY A 142 17.26 4.94 35.91
CA GLY A 142 17.70 5.75 34.79
C GLY A 142 16.75 6.92 34.53
N ASN A 143 17.11 7.85 33.65
CA ASN A 143 16.13 8.80 33.13
C ASN A 143 15.61 8.23 31.81
N ASP A 144 14.53 7.47 31.87
CA ASP A 144 14.14 6.56 30.80
C ASP A 144 13.10 7.18 29.85
N VAL A 145 13.06 6.70 28.61
CA VAL A 145 12.11 7.14 27.56
C VAL A 145 11.24 5.96 27.14
N LEU A 146 9.95 6.02 27.48
CA LEU A 146 8.99 4.94 27.23
C LEU A 146 7.90 5.40 26.25
N GLU A 147 7.62 4.59 25.23
CA GLU A 147 6.57 4.87 24.25
C GLU A 147 5.72 3.60 24.01
N GLY A 148 4.42 3.65 24.31
CA GLY A 148 3.50 2.52 24.12
C GLY A 148 3.03 2.34 22.67
N MET A 149 2.76 3.44 21.97
CA MET A 149 2.01 3.48 20.70
C MET A 149 0.61 2.83 20.84
N ALA A 150 0.21 1.90 19.97
CA ALA A 150 -1.15 1.38 19.92
C ALA A 150 -1.29 0.12 20.78
N GLY A 151 -2.04 0.19 21.89
CA GLY A 151 -2.05 -0.89 22.86
C GLY A 151 -3.08 -0.74 23.98
N ASN A 152 -2.86 -1.46 25.07
CA ASN A 152 -3.54 -1.28 26.36
C ASN A 152 -2.48 -1.57 27.40
N ASP A 153 -1.56 -0.64 27.55
CA ASP A 153 -0.19 -0.89 27.94
C ASP A 153 0.07 -0.59 29.40
N LYS A 154 1.25 -0.99 29.87
CA LYS A 154 1.66 -0.79 31.27
C LYS A 154 3.09 -0.30 31.33
N LEU A 155 3.26 1.01 31.50
CA LEU A 155 4.55 1.69 31.44
C LEU A 155 4.96 2.09 32.86
N TYR A 156 6.07 1.51 33.34
CA TYR A 156 6.66 1.77 34.65
C TYR A 156 8.09 2.30 34.43
N GLY A 157 8.35 3.56 34.77
CA GLY A 157 9.71 4.13 34.72
C GLY A 157 10.57 3.63 35.90
N GLU A 158 9.94 3.50 37.06
CA GLU A 158 10.49 3.06 38.34
C GLU A 158 11.38 4.09 39.05
N GLY A 159 12.52 4.54 38.50
CA GLY A 159 13.53 5.25 39.29
C GLY A 159 14.41 6.28 38.57
N ASN A 160 14.35 7.53 39.06
CA ASN A 160 14.83 8.80 38.51
C ASN A 160 13.77 9.42 37.58
N ALA A 161 14.14 10.36 36.70
CA ALA A 161 13.20 11.29 36.06
C ALA A 161 12.87 10.86 34.63
N ASP A 162 11.70 10.24 34.46
CA ASP A 162 11.33 9.53 33.24
C ASP A 162 10.47 10.36 32.29
N THR A 163 10.49 10.02 31.00
CA THR A 163 9.61 10.58 29.96
C THR A 163 8.76 9.47 29.35
N ILE A 164 7.45 9.54 29.53
CA ILE A 164 6.53 8.46 29.16
C ILE A 164 5.44 8.97 28.23
N TYR A 165 5.34 8.38 27.03
CA TYR A 165 4.31 8.60 26.03
C TYR A 165 3.33 7.41 26.08
N THR A 166 2.05 7.64 26.41
CA THR A 166 1.07 6.53 26.51
C THR A 166 0.82 5.89 25.15
N GLY A 167 0.50 6.73 24.16
CA GLY A 167 0.03 6.28 22.86
C GLY A 167 -1.49 6.12 22.85
N ALA A 168 -2.01 5.27 21.97
CA ALA A 168 -3.44 5.11 21.75
C ALA A 168 -3.97 3.83 22.41
N GLY A 169 -4.86 3.99 23.40
CA GLY A 169 -5.52 2.85 24.05
C GLY A 169 -6.16 3.17 25.39
N PHE A 170 -6.06 2.21 26.30
CA PHE A 170 -6.40 2.32 27.71
C PHE A 170 -5.21 1.90 28.57
N ASP A 171 -4.33 2.86 28.83
CA ASP A 171 -3.01 2.60 29.36
C ASP A 171 -2.93 2.76 30.89
N TYR A 172 -1.98 2.06 31.50
CA TYR A 172 -1.62 2.25 32.90
C TYR A 172 -0.17 2.76 32.99
N VAL A 173 0.02 3.91 33.63
CA VAL A 173 1.35 4.53 33.74
C VAL A 173 1.71 4.86 35.18
N ASN A 174 2.98 4.71 35.53
CA ASN A 174 3.54 5.10 36.81
C ASN A 174 5.02 5.43 36.61
N GLY A 175 5.39 6.71 36.66
CA GLY A 175 6.79 7.15 36.51
C GLY A 175 7.64 6.55 37.62
N GLY A 176 7.17 6.59 38.86
CA GLY A 176 7.82 5.90 39.97
C GLY A 176 8.41 6.92 40.93
N SER A 177 9.72 6.88 41.18
CA SER A 177 10.39 7.85 42.05
C SER A 177 11.30 8.79 41.26
N GLY A 178 10.77 9.98 40.97
CA GLY A 178 11.44 10.99 40.17
C GLY A 178 10.68 12.30 40.17
N CYS A 179 10.87 13.07 39.11
CA CYS A 179 9.98 14.16 38.72
C CYS A 179 9.69 13.96 37.24
N ASP A 180 8.68 13.15 36.98
CA ASP A 180 8.49 12.48 35.71
C ASP A 180 7.65 13.32 34.74
N THR A 181 7.79 13.11 33.44
CA THR A 181 7.01 13.79 32.41
C THR A 181 6.15 12.79 31.63
N TYR A 182 4.84 12.89 31.81
CA TYR A 182 3.86 12.07 31.11
C TYR A 182 3.27 12.85 29.94
N TYR A 183 3.36 12.30 28.74
CA TYR A 183 2.59 12.69 27.57
C TYR A 183 1.45 11.68 27.43
N VAL A 184 0.32 11.99 28.05
CA VAL A 184 -0.87 11.13 28.01
C VAL A 184 -1.77 11.58 26.87
N THR A 185 -2.20 10.63 26.03
CA THR A 185 -3.38 10.86 25.20
C THR A 185 -4.64 10.77 26.07
N PRO A 186 -5.82 11.18 25.58
CA PRO A 186 -7.04 11.17 26.37
C PRO A 186 -7.89 9.98 25.98
N GLY A 187 -7.89 9.03 26.88
CA GLY A 187 -8.81 7.90 26.91
C GLY A 187 -9.25 7.65 28.35
N GLN A 188 -9.34 6.38 28.71
CA GLN A 188 -9.52 5.94 30.10
C GLN A 188 -8.18 5.66 30.79
N ASP A 189 -7.10 6.24 30.28
CA ASP A 189 -5.74 6.12 30.80
C ASP A 189 -5.67 6.41 32.30
N ARG A 190 -4.88 5.59 32.99
CA ARG A 190 -4.69 5.64 34.43
C ARG A 190 -3.21 5.82 34.75
N TRP A 191 -2.82 7.06 34.97
CA TRP A 191 -1.49 7.39 35.49
C TRP A 191 -1.46 7.52 37.02
N VAL A 192 -0.30 7.26 37.61
CA VAL A 192 0.03 7.53 39.01
C VAL A 192 1.13 8.59 39.01
N ALA A 193 0.75 9.84 39.26
CA ALA A 193 1.68 10.97 39.33
C ALA A 193 1.97 11.38 40.78
N GLN A 194 3.22 11.76 41.05
CA GLN A 194 3.65 12.39 42.29
C GLN A 194 3.61 13.93 42.22
N ARG A 195 4.23 14.58 43.21
CA ARG A 195 4.08 16.02 43.47
C ARG A 195 4.97 16.93 42.62
N CYS A 196 6.03 16.40 42.01
CA CYS A 196 6.91 17.17 41.12
C CYS A 196 6.81 16.72 39.65
N ASP A 197 5.97 15.74 39.35
CA ASP A 197 5.72 15.27 38.00
C ASP A 197 4.94 16.29 37.18
N THR A 198 5.13 16.22 35.86
CA THR A 198 4.45 17.01 34.85
C THR A 198 3.57 16.08 34.01
N VAL A 199 2.25 16.31 34.00
CA VAL A 199 1.31 15.60 33.12
C VAL A 199 0.91 16.53 31.99
N ASN A 200 1.50 16.33 30.83
CA ASN A 200 1.07 16.94 29.57
C ASN A 200 -0.03 16.07 28.97
N ARG A 201 -1.28 16.54 29.01
CA ARG A 201 -2.35 15.94 28.22
C ARG A 201 -2.21 16.45 26.79
N VAL A 202 -2.07 15.54 25.84
CA VAL A 202 -2.19 15.82 24.40
C VAL A 202 -3.61 15.43 24.01
N ASP A 203 -4.44 16.31 23.44
CA ASP A 203 -5.83 15.97 23.11
C ASP A 203 -6.02 15.39 21.68
N PRO A 204 -6.96 14.47 21.37
CA PRO A 204 -7.23 14.10 19.98
C PRO A 204 -7.90 15.26 19.23
N THR A 205 -8.31 16.30 19.95
CA THR A 205 -8.69 17.59 19.37
C THR A 205 -7.53 18.59 19.31
N ASP A 206 -6.37 18.31 19.92
CA ASP A 206 -5.11 19.05 19.75
C ASP A 206 -4.28 18.51 18.57
N VAL A 207 -4.44 17.24 18.20
CA VAL A 207 -4.11 16.80 16.83
C VAL A 207 -5.13 17.46 15.92
N ALA A 208 -4.70 18.49 15.19
CA ALA A 208 -5.54 19.10 14.17
C ALA A 208 -6.02 17.99 13.23
N PRO A 209 -7.35 17.87 13.00
CA PRO A 209 -7.84 16.81 12.13
C PRO A 209 -7.22 16.96 10.74
N PRO A 210 -7.07 15.87 9.96
CA PRO A 210 -6.56 15.90 8.60
C PRO A 210 -7.56 16.56 7.62
N TRP A 211 -8.33 17.56 8.07
CA TRP A 211 -9.17 18.37 7.22
C TRP A 211 -9.34 19.80 7.75
N THR A 212 -9.60 20.72 6.82
CA THR A 212 -9.96 22.11 7.10
C THR A 212 -11.23 22.48 6.36
N THR A 213 -11.99 23.44 6.90
CA THR A 213 -13.14 24.04 6.20
C THR A 213 -12.95 25.54 6.07
N GLN A 214 -13.01 26.03 4.83
CA GLN A 214 -12.87 27.46 4.53
C GLN A 214 -13.80 27.86 3.39
N ASN A 215 -14.68 28.84 3.64
CA ASN A 215 -15.59 29.43 2.64
C ASN A 215 -16.47 28.43 1.87
N GLY A 216 -16.81 27.28 2.47
CA GLY A 216 -17.59 26.21 1.82
C GLY A 216 -16.73 25.13 1.15
N THR A 217 -15.41 25.29 1.08
CA THR A 217 -14.49 24.22 0.71
C THR A 217 -14.17 23.37 1.94
N LEU A 218 -14.27 22.04 1.81
CA LEU A 218 -13.70 21.05 2.71
C LEU A 218 -12.45 20.47 2.04
N THR A 219 -11.28 20.67 2.64
CA THR A 219 -10.02 20.08 2.17
C THR A 219 -9.56 19.04 3.17
N VAL A 220 -9.40 17.79 2.72
CA VAL A 220 -8.93 16.63 3.48
C VAL A 220 -7.53 16.23 3.00
N ASP A 221 -6.60 15.99 3.92
CA ASP A 221 -5.21 15.63 3.68
C ASP A 221 -4.83 14.36 4.46
N TRP A 222 -5.12 13.20 3.87
CA TRP A 222 -4.95 11.86 4.44
C TRP A 222 -3.56 11.26 4.15
N ARG A 223 -2.66 12.01 3.51
CA ARG A 223 -1.34 11.53 3.01
C ARG A 223 -0.40 10.97 4.07
N GLN A 224 -0.63 11.27 5.35
CA GLN A 224 0.19 10.81 6.47
C GLN A 224 -0.50 9.75 7.35
N GLU A 225 -1.72 9.36 7.01
CA GLU A 225 -2.51 8.41 7.82
C GLU A 225 -2.06 6.97 7.56
N ALA A 226 -2.09 6.15 8.62
CA ALA A 226 -1.61 4.76 8.60
C ALA A 226 -2.65 3.75 8.07
N SER A 227 -3.73 4.24 7.47
CA SER A 227 -4.84 3.45 6.94
C SER A 227 -5.63 4.24 5.90
N GLY A 228 -6.22 3.51 4.94
CA GLY A 228 -7.08 4.12 3.93
C GLY A 228 -8.28 4.87 4.52
N ALA A 229 -8.66 5.96 3.88
CA ALA A 229 -9.80 6.78 4.21
C ALA A 229 -11.12 6.04 3.94
N VAL A 230 -12.13 6.30 4.79
CA VAL A 230 -13.53 5.95 4.50
C VAL A 230 -14.35 7.22 4.68
N ILE A 231 -14.73 7.82 3.56
CA ILE A 231 -15.38 9.13 3.48
C ILE A 231 -16.58 9.02 2.53
N HIS A 232 -17.73 9.53 2.93
CA HIS A 232 -18.91 9.53 2.06
C HIS A 232 -19.76 10.79 2.20
N ALA A 233 -20.29 11.27 1.08
CA ALA A 233 -21.32 12.29 1.06
C ALA A 233 -22.59 11.74 1.72
N THR A 234 -23.14 12.49 2.68
CA THR A 234 -24.40 12.17 3.37
C THR A 234 -25.60 12.93 2.81
N GLY A 235 -25.36 13.81 1.85
CA GLY A 235 -26.34 14.67 1.22
C GLY A 235 -25.69 15.76 0.36
N PRO A 236 -26.49 16.65 -0.26
CA PRO A 236 -26.04 17.55 -1.32
C PRO A 236 -24.98 18.58 -0.91
N SER A 237 -24.77 18.78 0.40
CA SER A 237 -23.76 19.69 0.95
C SER A 237 -23.15 19.19 2.26
N SER A 238 -23.14 17.87 2.47
CA SER A 238 -22.64 17.25 3.71
C SER A 238 -21.83 15.98 3.48
N TRP A 239 -20.79 15.83 4.29
CA TRP A 239 -19.81 14.75 4.23
C TRP A 239 -19.63 14.11 5.60
N GLU A 240 -19.42 12.80 5.63
CA GLU A 240 -19.05 12.03 6.80
C GLU A 240 -17.61 11.53 6.64
N ILE A 241 -16.79 11.72 7.69
CA ILE A 241 -15.41 11.26 7.76
C ILE A 241 -15.24 10.40 9.01
N GLN A 242 -14.67 9.20 8.85
CA GLN A 242 -14.29 8.33 9.97
C GLN A 242 -12.81 8.54 10.30
N TRP A 243 -12.52 9.07 11.50
CA TRP A 243 -11.16 9.37 11.95
C TRP A 243 -11.01 9.17 13.45
N ASN A 244 -9.89 8.57 13.89
CA ASN A 244 -9.61 8.26 15.30
C ASN A 244 -10.79 7.59 16.04
N GLY A 245 -11.42 6.61 15.38
CA GLY A 245 -12.57 5.86 15.91
C GLY A 245 -13.86 6.67 16.08
N SER A 246 -13.90 7.91 15.57
CA SER A 246 -15.04 8.83 15.66
C SER A 246 -15.57 9.18 14.27
N THR A 247 -16.88 9.41 14.20
CA THR A 247 -17.56 9.84 12.97
C THR A 247 -17.81 11.34 13.01
N TRP A 248 -17.33 12.06 12.00
CA TRP A 248 -17.45 13.52 11.87
C TRP A 248 -18.36 13.87 10.72
N VAL A 249 -19.44 14.60 10.98
CA VAL A 249 -20.36 15.08 9.94
C VAL A 249 -20.15 16.57 9.72
N LEU A 250 -19.70 16.92 8.52
CA LEU A 250 -19.43 18.27 8.06
C LEU A 250 -20.56 18.71 7.12
N THR A 251 -21.02 19.96 7.23
CA THR A 251 -22.20 20.46 6.50
C THR A 251 -21.96 21.86 5.95
N GLY A 252 -22.72 22.26 4.93
CA GLY A 252 -22.55 23.54 4.24
C GLY A 252 -21.35 23.54 3.29
N ILE A 253 -20.95 22.35 2.82
CA ILE A 253 -19.85 22.16 1.87
C ILE A 253 -20.38 22.35 0.44
N SER A 254 -19.68 23.14 -0.36
CA SER A 254 -19.96 23.39 -1.78
C SER A 254 -18.83 22.91 -2.70
N HIS A 255 -17.64 22.68 -2.14
CA HIS A 255 -16.51 22.10 -2.85
C HIS A 255 -15.74 21.17 -1.91
N PHE A 256 -15.28 20.02 -2.41
CA PHE A 256 -14.56 19.02 -1.64
C PHE A 256 -13.22 18.72 -2.30
N VAL A 257 -12.14 18.74 -1.53
CA VAL A 257 -10.78 18.41 -1.99
C VAL A 257 -10.26 17.27 -1.11
N PHE A 258 -9.74 16.20 -1.69
CA PHE A 258 -9.19 15.05 -0.98
C PHE A 258 -7.81 14.68 -1.51
N HIS A 259 -6.83 14.62 -0.61
CA HIS A 259 -5.54 13.98 -0.87
C HIS A 259 -5.44 12.69 -0.05
N GLY A 260 -5.42 11.56 -0.75
CA GLY A 260 -5.40 10.22 -0.20
C GLY A 260 -4.08 9.77 0.39
N SER A 261 -4.07 8.54 0.89
CA SER A 261 -2.94 7.95 1.61
C SER A 261 -2.00 7.17 0.69
N ALA A 262 -1.30 6.17 1.22
CA ALA A 262 -0.59 5.15 0.43
C ALA A 262 -1.33 3.79 0.46
N TYR A 263 -2.56 3.78 0.99
CA TYR A 263 -3.43 2.64 1.20
C TYR A 263 -4.76 2.87 0.51
N SER A 264 -5.42 1.78 0.09
CA SER A 264 -6.74 1.82 -0.57
C SER A 264 -7.76 2.69 0.17
N ASP A 265 -8.03 3.86 -0.41
CA ASP A 265 -9.00 4.84 0.05
C ASP A 265 -10.38 4.59 -0.60
N PHE A 266 -11.44 4.88 0.15
CA PHE A 266 -12.81 4.86 -0.33
C PHE A 266 -13.47 6.22 -0.10
N VAL A 267 -13.75 6.93 -1.19
CA VAL A 267 -14.39 8.26 -1.18
C VAL A 267 -15.62 8.25 -2.08
N ASP A 268 -16.81 8.30 -1.47
CA ASP A 268 -18.09 8.24 -2.19
C ASP A 268 -18.79 9.60 -2.22
N GLY A 269 -18.67 10.33 -3.32
CA GLY A 269 -19.32 11.61 -3.56
C GLY A 269 -20.74 11.54 -4.11
N THR A 270 -21.34 10.37 -4.32
CA THR A 270 -22.56 10.19 -5.15
C THR A 270 -23.81 10.96 -4.69
N LEU A 271 -23.86 11.41 -3.43
CA LEU A 271 -24.95 12.24 -2.89
C LEU A 271 -24.64 13.75 -2.88
N PHE A 272 -23.45 14.16 -3.32
CA PHE A 272 -22.96 15.53 -3.25
C PHE A 272 -23.36 16.35 -4.48
N ALA A 273 -23.83 17.58 -4.24
CA ALA A 273 -24.27 18.51 -5.29
C ALA A 273 -23.35 19.75 -5.40
N GLY A 274 -22.13 19.65 -4.89
CA GLY A 274 -21.01 20.57 -5.20
C GLY A 274 -20.06 19.95 -6.23
N THR A 275 -18.84 20.48 -6.31
CA THR A 275 -17.75 19.92 -7.13
C THR A 275 -16.66 19.29 -6.25
N THR A 276 -15.99 18.25 -6.74
CA THR A 276 -14.97 17.49 -6.04
C THR A 276 -13.63 17.50 -6.79
N GLU A 277 -12.55 17.40 -6.04
CA GLU A 277 -11.18 17.28 -6.52
C GLU A 277 -10.48 16.21 -5.67
N MET A 278 -10.33 15.00 -6.20
CA MET A 278 -9.86 13.83 -5.43
C MET A 278 -8.56 13.30 -6.01
N TYR A 279 -7.62 12.96 -5.13
CA TYR A 279 -6.34 12.34 -5.44
C TYR A 279 -6.19 11.08 -4.58
N GLY A 280 -6.21 9.87 -5.13
CA GLY A 280 -6.00 8.64 -4.36
C GLY A 280 -4.56 8.46 -3.87
N ASN A 281 -3.61 8.77 -4.77
CA ASN A 281 -2.15 8.68 -4.64
C ASN A 281 -1.57 7.26 -4.73
N GLY A 282 -2.07 6.25 -4.00
CA GLY A 282 -1.42 4.94 -4.06
C GLY A 282 -2.07 3.78 -3.30
N SER A 283 -1.81 2.57 -3.80
CA SER A 283 -2.69 1.40 -3.69
C SER A 283 -3.93 1.55 -4.57
N GLY A 284 -4.80 0.52 -4.62
CA GLY A 284 -6.02 0.55 -5.44
C GLY A 284 -7.14 1.30 -4.73
N ASP A 285 -7.53 2.45 -5.24
CA ASP A 285 -8.48 3.39 -4.63
C ASP A 285 -9.88 3.31 -5.25
N THR A 286 -10.89 3.87 -4.59
CA THR A 286 -12.24 4.03 -5.14
C THR A 286 -12.72 5.45 -4.92
N LEU A 287 -12.76 6.23 -6.00
CA LEU A 287 -13.10 7.65 -6.00
C LEU A 287 -14.38 7.84 -6.83
N ARG A 288 -15.39 8.47 -6.23
CA ARG A 288 -16.66 8.78 -6.90
C ARG A 288 -16.98 10.25 -6.79
N GLY A 289 -17.20 10.90 -7.92
CA GLY A 289 -17.80 12.22 -8.02
C GLY A 289 -19.26 12.26 -7.54
N GLY A 290 -19.90 13.41 -7.75
CA GLY A 290 -21.28 13.72 -7.42
C GLY A 290 -22.10 14.03 -8.67
N SER A 291 -22.71 15.22 -8.70
CA SER A 291 -23.63 15.64 -9.77
C SER A 291 -23.23 16.93 -10.50
N ASN A 292 -21.95 17.29 -10.48
CA ASN A 292 -21.39 18.42 -11.24
C ASN A 292 -19.98 18.04 -11.71
N ARG A 293 -19.33 18.95 -12.47
CA ARG A 293 -17.92 18.82 -12.83
C ARG A 293 -17.03 18.45 -11.64
N ASP A 294 -16.47 17.26 -11.71
CA ASP A 294 -15.52 16.69 -10.77
C ASP A 294 -14.14 16.48 -11.41
N VAL A 295 -13.12 16.31 -10.57
CA VAL A 295 -11.74 16.03 -10.99
C VAL A 295 -11.20 14.88 -10.15
N LEU A 296 -10.87 13.74 -10.77
CA LEU A 296 -10.46 12.52 -10.09
C LEU A 296 -9.10 12.03 -10.62
N PHE A 297 -8.12 11.92 -9.72
CA PHE A 297 -6.82 11.32 -9.98
C PHE A 297 -6.69 10.04 -9.16
N GLY A 298 -6.45 8.90 -9.80
CA GLY A 298 -6.16 7.62 -9.14
C GLY A 298 -4.81 7.68 -8.42
N GLY A 299 -3.74 7.33 -9.11
CA GLY A 299 -2.36 7.53 -8.67
C GLY A 299 -1.45 6.36 -9.04
N ALA A 300 -1.23 5.46 -8.10
CA ALA A 300 -0.37 4.30 -8.29
C ALA A 300 -1.05 3.05 -7.72
N GLY A 301 -1.82 2.37 -8.55
CA GLY A 301 -2.86 1.47 -8.07
C GLY A 301 -3.47 0.57 -9.13
N ASN A 302 -4.68 0.13 -8.86
CA ASN A 302 -5.64 -0.38 -9.83
C ASN A 302 -6.95 0.24 -9.37
N ASP A 303 -7.22 1.44 -9.85
CA ASP A 303 -8.15 2.37 -9.23
C ASP A 303 -9.55 2.27 -9.88
N LEU A 304 -10.57 2.70 -9.14
CA LEU A 304 -11.94 2.79 -9.63
C LEU A 304 -12.40 4.25 -9.58
N LEU A 305 -12.40 4.91 -10.74
CA LEU A 305 -12.76 6.33 -10.90
C LEU A 305 -14.14 6.45 -11.56
N TYR A 306 -15.10 7.07 -10.87
CA TYR A 306 -16.46 7.30 -11.38
C TYR A 306 -16.80 8.79 -11.32
N GLY A 307 -16.95 9.48 -12.46
CA GLY A 307 -17.43 10.87 -12.51
C GLY A 307 -18.89 10.98 -12.05
N ASN A 308 -19.74 10.11 -12.62
CA ASN A 308 -21.19 10.00 -12.47
C ASN A 308 -21.98 10.97 -13.36
N ALA A 309 -22.19 12.22 -12.95
CA ALA A 309 -23.00 13.16 -13.72
C ALA A 309 -22.38 14.55 -13.69
N GLY A 310 -21.80 14.97 -14.80
CA GLY A 310 -20.99 16.17 -14.79
C GLY A 310 -20.37 16.49 -16.15
N ASN A 311 -19.12 16.90 -16.08
CA ASN A 311 -18.28 17.29 -17.21
C ASN A 311 -16.85 17.12 -16.68
N ASP A 312 -16.50 15.87 -16.40
CA ASP A 312 -15.56 15.47 -15.36
C ASP A 312 -14.17 15.18 -15.93
N ASP A 313 -13.11 15.45 -15.17
CA ASP A 313 -11.74 15.16 -15.60
C ASP A 313 -11.19 13.96 -14.79
N LEU A 314 -11.04 12.78 -15.42
CA LEU A 314 -10.60 11.53 -14.78
C LEU A 314 -9.21 11.12 -15.28
N THR A 315 -8.27 10.83 -14.38
CA THR A 315 -6.90 10.40 -14.72
C THR A 315 -6.43 9.26 -13.80
N GLY A 316 -6.29 8.05 -14.33
CA GLY A 316 -5.83 6.87 -13.58
C GLY A 316 -4.41 7.03 -13.08
N ASN A 317 -3.49 7.32 -14.02
CA ASN A 317 -2.05 7.20 -13.83
C ASN A 317 -1.63 5.72 -13.76
N ALA A 318 -0.69 5.35 -12.87
CA ALA A 318 0.08 4.12 -13.03
C ALA A 318 -0.65 2.89 -12.47
N GLY A 319 -1.36 2.14 -13.33
CA GLY A 319 -2.15 1.02 -12.85
C GLY A 319 -2.82 0.16 -13.92
N ASN A 320 -3.97 -0.40 -13.55
CA ASN A 320 -4.98 -0.91 -14.47
C ASN A 320 -6.31 -0.38 -13.94
N ASP A 321 -6.66 0.82 -14.40
CA ASP A 321 -7.63 1.68 -13.73
C ASP A 321 -8.95 1.68 -14.49
N LEU A 322 -10.06 1.54 -13.78
CA LEU A 322 -11.39 1.73 -14.34
C LEU A 322 -11.70 3.23 -14.36
N HIS A 323 -11.96 3.79 -15.54
CA HIS A 323 -12.61 5.09 -15.67
C HIS A 323 -14.05 4.89 -16.10
N ASP A 324 -14.97 5.58 -15.45
CA ASP A 324 -16.38 5.68 -15.83
C ASP A 324 -16.78 7.15 -15.73
N GLY A 325 -16.83 7.85 -16.87
CA GLY A 325 -17.26 9.27 -16.89
C GLY A 325 -18.69 9.41 -16.39
N GLY A 326 -19.57 8.59 -16.97
CA GLY A 326 -20.98 8.50 -16.61
C GLY A 326 -21.85 9.23 -17.62
N THR A 327 -22.41 10.38 -17.25
CA THR A 327 -23.20 11.23 -18.16
C THR A 327 -22.67 12.66 -18.14
N GLY A 328 -22.26 13.16 -19.29
CA GLY A 328 -21.60 14.48 -19.31
C GLY A 328 -20.85 14.71 -20.60
N ALA A 329 -19.92 15.66 -20.58
CA ALA A 329 -18.87 15.74 -21.59
C ALA A 329 -17.55 15.68 -20.83
N ASP A 330 -17.05 14.46 -20.65
CA ASP A 330 -15.99 14.13 -19.71
C ASP A 330 -14.64 14.03 -20.45
N LEU A 331 -13.55 14.11 -19.68
CA LEU A 331 -12.18 13.98 -20.13
C LEU A 331 -11.55 12.77 -19.42
N LEU A 332 -11.43 11.65 -20.13
CA LEU A 332 -10.80 10.44 -19.59
C LEU A 332 -9.35 10.37 -20.08
N ASP A 333 -8.40 10.68 -19.20
CA ASP A 333 -6.97 10.65 -19.50
C ASP A 333 -6.32 9.35 -18.98
N ALA A 334 -6.17 8.40 -19.89
CA ALA A 334 -5.44 7.14 -19.68
C ALA A 334 -4.01 7.22 -20.26
N ILE A 335 -3.33 8.36 -20.08
CA ILE A 335 -1.90 8.52 -20.36
C ILE A 335 -1.12 8.30 -19.05
N ASP A 336 -0.81 7.05 -18.73
CA ASP A 336 -0.07 6.65 -17.53
C ASP A 336 1.46 6.71 -17.70
N GLY A 337 1.95 6.60 -18.94
CA GLY A 337 3.37 6.42 -19.25
C GLY A 337 3.94 5.07 -18.82
N THR A 338 3.09 4.07 -18.52
CA THR A 338 3.49 2.70 -18.17
C THR A 338 2.78 1.67 -19.07
N PHE A 339 2.49 0.46 -18.57
CA PHE A 339 1.90 -0.63 -19.36
C PHE A 339 0.56 -1.08 -18.74
N GLY A 340 -0.26 -0.11 -18.34
CA GLY A 340 -1.60 -0.33 -17.80
C GLY A 340 -2.61 -0.80 -18.84
N ASN A 341 -3.54 -1.66 -18.43
CA ASN A 341 -4.69 -2.06 -19.24
C ASN A 341 -5.97 -1.48 -18.62
N ASP A 342 -6.21 -0.21 -18.88
CA ASP A 342 -7.30 0.57 -18.26
C ASP A 342 -8.64 0.32 -18.96
N PRO A 343 -9.66 -0.23 -18.29
CA PRO A 343 -11.01 -0.29 -18.83
C PRO A 343 -11.66 1.10 -18.76
N LEU A 344 -12.15 1.61 -19.90
CA LEU A 344 -12.77 2.92 -20.00
C LEU A 344 -14.25 2.78 -20.39
N VAL A 345 -15.13 3.41 -19.62
CA VAL A 345 -16.56 3.56 -19.87
C VAL A 345 -16.83 5.04 -20.13
N PHE A 346 -17.34 5.35 -21.32
CA PHE A 346 -17.50 6.71 -21.84
C PHE A 346 -18.72 6.82 -22.76
N ASP A 347 -19.28 8.03 -22.88
CA ASP A 347 -20.42 8.34 -23.76
C ASP A 347 -20.01 9.12 -25.03
N LEU A 348 -21.01 9.53 -25.82
CA LEU A 348 -20.86 10.25 -27.09
C LEU A 348 -20.22 11.65 -27.00
N LEU A 349 -20.26 12.25 -25.83
CA LEU A 349 -19.83 13.63 -25.57
C LEU A 349 -18.40 13.69 -25.00
N ASP A 350 -17.82 12.55 -24.66
CA ASP A 350 -16.55 12.42 -23.97
C ASP A 350 -15.32 12.60 -24.88
N THR A 351 -14.22 12.97 -24.26
CA THR A 351 -12.89 13.07 -24.86
C THR A 351 -11.95 12.12 -24.15
N VAL A 352 -11.45 11.10 -24.87
CA VAL A 352 -10.49 10.14 -24.32
C VAL A 352 -9.08 10.44 -24.82
N LEU A 353 -8.13 10.62 -23.89
CA LEU A 353 -6.68 10.70 -24.14
C LEU A 353 -6.02 9.35 -23.80
N ARG A 354 -5.03 8.92 -24.60
CA ARG A 354 -4.52 7.52 -24.61
C ARG A 354 -3.02 7.46 -24.87
N ASP A 355 -2.27 6.65 -24.12
CA ASP A 355 -0.88 6.28 -24.45
C ASP A 355 -0.84 5.23 -25.59
N PRO A 356 0.14 5.26 -26.52
CA PRO A 356 0.42 4.14 -27.44
C PRO A 356 0.84 2.80 -26.79
N GLY A 357 0.94 2.71 -25.46
CA GLY A 357 1.56 1.63 -24.66
C GLY A 357 0.82 0.30 -24.51
N GLY A 358 -0.43 0.16 -24.97
CA GLY A 358 -1.15 -1.12 -25.03
C GLY A 358 -2.27 -1.26 -24.01
N VAL A 359 -3.50 -0.99 -24.47
CA VAL A 359 -4.74 -0.96 -23.67
C VAL A 359 -5.66 -2.10 -24.08
N SER A 360 -6.23 -2.81 -23.10
CA SER A 360 -7.32 -3.78 -23.31
C SER A 360 -8.67 -3.08 -23.16
N VAL A 361 -9.20 -2.53 -24.27
CA VAL A 361 -10.52 -1.88 -24.27
C VAL A 361 -11.61 -2.93 -23.97
N ILE A 362 -12.25 -2.85 -22.80
CA ILE A 362 -13.53 -3.53 -22.54
C ILE A 362 -14.64 -2.56 -22.92
N ASP A 363 -14.88 -2.45 -24.21
CA ASP A 363 -15.99 -1.65 -24.72
C ASP A 363 -17.27 -2.49 -24.66
N THR A 364 -18.13 -2.24 -23.66
CA THR A 364 -19.54 -2.58 -23.79
C THR A 364 -20.23 -1.50 -24.64
N ILE A 365 -20.01 -1.56 -25.96
CA ILE A 365 -20.79 -0.82 -26.96
C ILE A 365 -22.24 -1.33 -26.92
N ASP A 366 -23.02 -0.81 -25.97
CA ASP A 366 -24.49 -0.85 -26.02
C ASP A 366 -25.04 0.35 -26.81
N ASP A 367 -24.20 1.32 -27.22
CA ASP A 367 -24.59 2.38 -28.16
C ASP A 367 -23.50 2.71 -29.22
N VAL A 368 -23.93 2.89 -30.47
CA VAL A 368 -23.20 2.40 -31.68
C VAL A 368 -22.27 3.45 -32.32
N THR A 369 -21.79 4.44 -31.56
CA THR A 369 -21.01 5.58 -32.09
C THR A 369 -20.10 6.22 -31.04
N GLY A 370 -18.89 6.62 -31.42
CA GLY A 370 -17.91 7.24 -30.50
C GLY A 370 -16.72 7.93 -31.18
N HIS A 371 -16.02 8.80 -30.44
CA HIS A 371 -14.88 9.61 -30.89
C HIS A 371 -13.66 9.39 -29.98
N ALA A 372 -12.49 9.11 -30.57
CA ALA A 372 -11.25 8.88 -29.81
C ALA A 372 -10.07 9.68 -30.41
N VAL A 373 -9.28 10.32 -29.54
CA VAL A 373 -8.15 11.18 -29.94
C VAL A 373 -6.83 10.55 -29.48
N TYR A 374 -6.05 10.02 -30.42
CA TYR A 374 -4.71 9.48 -30.15
C TYR A 374 -3.64 10.57 -30.36
N GLN A 375 -2.79 10.82 -29.37
CA GLN A 375 -1.64 11.72 -29.47
C GLN A 375 -0.36 10.96 -29.08
N GLY A 376 0.64 10.89 -29.97
CA GLY A 376 1.85 10.10 -29.71
C GLY A 376 2.55 9.54 -30.93
N THR A 377 3.59 8.73 -30.68
CA THR A 377 4.43 8.10 -31.71
C THR A 377 3.71 7.05 -32.53
N THR A 378 4.29 6.76 -33.70
CA THR A 378 3.71 5.99 -34.80
C THR A 378 3.11 4.62 -34.42
N VAL A 379 1.79 4.53 -34.46
CA VAL A 379 1.03 3.28 -34.31
C VAL A 379 1.01 2.53 -35.65
N ALA A 380 1.19 1.21 -35.60
CA ALA A 380 1.23 0.33 -36.78
C ALA A 380 -0.01 -0.58 -36.94
N MET A 381 -0.75 -0.82 -35.86
CA MET A 381 -2.02 -1.56 -35.85
C MET A 381 -2.94 -0.96 -34.78
N VAL A 382 -4.23 -0.89 -35.06
CA VAL A 382 -5.28 -0.57 -34.08
C VAL A 382 -6.21 -1.78 -34.00
N GLU A 383 -6.32 -2.36 -32.82
CA GLU A 383 -7.25 -3.46 -32.53
C GLU A 383 -8.48 -2.86 -31.83
N VAL A 384 -9.66 -3.20 -32.34
CA VAL A 384 -10.94 -2.72 -31.78
C VAL A 384 -11.82 -3.94 -31.55
N ASP A 385 -12.00 -4.30 -30.28
CA ASP A 385 -13.02 -5.28 -29.87
C ASP A 385 -14.33 -4.53 -29.64
N LEU A 386 -15.35 -4.86 -30.42
CA LEU A 386 -16.61 -4.13 -30.47
C LEU A 386 -17.73 -4.85 -29.69
N GLY A 387 -17.43 -6.00 -29.05
CA GLY A 387 -18.36 -6.78 -28.21
C GLY A 387 -19.55 -7.44 -28.94
N VAL A 388 -19.97 -6.91 -30.10
CA VAL A 388 -21.22 -7.29 -30.79
C VAL A 388 -20.99 -7.92 -32.16
N SER A 389 -21.70 -9.02 -32.40
CA SER A 389 -21.73 -9.71 -33.69
C SER A 389 -22.72 -9.04 -34.66
N GLY A 390 -22.40 -7.85 -35.19
CA GLY A 390 -23.27 -7.25 -36.21
C GLY A 390 -22.90 -5.88 -36.76
N ILE A 391 -22.30 -5.89 -37.97
CA ILE A 391 -22.46 -4.85 -39.01
C ILE A 391 -21.96 -3.43 -38.66
N PHE A 392 -20.76 -3.10 -39.13
CA PHE A 392 -20.20 -1.74 -39.18
C PHE A 392 -19.80 -1.39 -40.62
N TYR A 393 -19.95 -0.11 -41.02
CA TYR A 393 -19.77 0.31 -42.42
C TYR A 393 -18.75 1.44 -42.67
N SER A 394 -18.34 2.20 -41.65
CA SER A 394 -17.28 3.21 -41.81
C SER A 394 -16.48 3.44 -40.53
N LEU A 395 -15.16 3.29 -40.65
CA LEU A 395 -14.17 3.82 -39.73
C LEU A 395 -13.53 5.05 -40.38
N SER A 396 -13.60 6.20 -39.72
CA SER A 396 -12.87 7.41 -40.10
C SER A 396 -11.57 7.48 -39.33
N ILE A 397 -10.46 7.79 -40.02
CA ILE A 397 -9.19 8.16 -39.37
C ILE A 397 -8.80 9.55 -39.87
N ASN A 398 -8.70 10.54 -38.97
CA ASN A 398 -8.46 11.95 -39.33
C ASN A 398 -9.45 12.47 -40.40
N GLY A 399 -10.74 12.12 -40.29
CA GLY A 399 -11.79 12.47 -41.26
C GLY A 399 -11.75 11.69 -42.58
N ALA A 400 -10.78 10.80 -42.78
CA ALA A 400 -10.66 9.95 -43.96
C ALA A 400 -11.29 8.56 -43.70
N VAL A 401 -12.44 8.30 -44.32
CA VAL A 401 -13.09 6.98 -44.26
C VAL A 401 -12.16 5.91 -44.86
N ARG A 402 -11.85 4.88 -44.08
CA ARG A 402 -11.05 3.73 -44.50
C ARG A 402 -11.96 2.51 -44.69
N PRO A 403 -11.82 1.75 -45.80
CA PRO A 403 -12.59 0.53 -46.00
C PRO A 403 -12.13 -0.56 -45.03
N LEU A 404 -13.05 -1.05 -44.19
CA LEU A 404 -12.81 -2.16 -43.28
C LEU A 404 -12.68 -3.48 -44.05
N ASN A 405 -11.72 -4.32 -43.67
CA ASN A 405 -11.51 -5.65 -44.25
C ASN A 405 -11.64 -6.72 -43.15
N PRO A 406 -12.87 -7.07 -42.74
CA PRO A 406 -13.11 -7.84 -41.53
C PRO A 406 -12.47 -9.23 -41.60
N ARG A 407 -11.55 -9.51 -40.67
CA ARG A 407 -10.79 -10.77 -40.60
C ARG A 407 -10.76 -11.42 -39.21
N ARG A 408 -11.91 -11.56 -38.55
CA ARG A 408 -12.24 -12.70 -37.67
C ARG A 408 -13.74 -12.77 -37.38
N ALA A 409 -14.20 -13.91 -36.87
CA ALA A 409 -15.63 -14.25 -36.73
C ALA A 409 -16.21 -13.95 -35.32
N ASN A 410 -15.55 -13.08 -34.54
CA ASN A 410 -15.77 -12.96 -33.09
C ASN A 410 -16.03 -11.51 -32.62
N GLY A 411 -16.44 -10.58 -33.49
CA GLY A 411 -16.70 -9.17 -33.11
C GLY A 411 -15.48 -8.25 -33.19
N VAL A 412 -14.26 -8.78 -32.99
CA VAL A 412 -13.00 -8.02 -33.16
C VAL A 412 -12.75 -7.62 -34.62
N ILE A 413 -12.43 -6.35 -34.86
CA ILE A 413 -12.02 -5.82 -36.16
C ILE A 413 -10.56 -5.33 -36.10
N ASP A 414 -9.65 -6.11 -36.67
CA ASP A 414 -8.25 -5.71 -36.90
C ASP A 414 -8.17 -4.59 -37.94
N VAL A 415 -7.82 -3.36 -37.53
CA VAL A 415 -7.62 -2.23 -38.45
C VAL A 415 -6.14 -2.11 -38.80
N TYR A 416 -5.77 -2.67 -39.95
CA TYR A 416 -4.44 -2.46 -40.55
C TYR A 416 -4.39 -1.09 -41.23
N VAL A 417 -3.67 -0.15 -40.63
CA VAL A 417 -3.25 1.07 -41.32
C VAL A 417 -1.92 0.81 -42.02
N ALA A 418 -1.88 1.04 -43.33
CA ALA A 418 -0.68 0.78 -44.14
C ALA A 418 0.47 1.77 -43.89
N ASP A 419 0.14 2.92 -43.29
CA ASP A 419 1.06 4.00 -42.95
C ASP A 419 1.17 4.12 -41.43
N THR A 420 2.38 4.32 -40.93
CA THR A 420 2.66 4.67 -39.54
C THR A 420 2.02 6.01 -39.16
N LEU A 421 1.01 6.01 -38.28
CA LEU A 421 0.25 7.21 -37.89
C LEU A 421 0.70 7.76 -36.53
N SER A 422 0.97 9.06 -36.48
CA SER A 422 1.12 9.85 -35.26
C SER A 422 0.06 10.96 -35.23
N ASN A 423 -0.57 11.19 -34.09
CA ASN A 423 -1.63 12.19 -33.88
C ASN A 423 -2.82 11.97 -34.82
N PHE A 424 -3.76 11.10 -34.43
CA PHE A 424 -4.94 10.78 -35.24
C PHE A 424 -6.22 10.68 -34.42
N THR A 425 -7.33 11.17 -34.99
CA THR A 425 -8.68 10.88 -34.50
C THR A 425 -9.21 9.59 -35.11
N ILE A 426 -9.99 8.84 -34.34
CA ILE A 426 -10.88 7.80 -34.85
C ILE A 426 -12.33 8.25 -34.60
N ASP A 427 -13.13 8.24 -35.66
CA ASP A 427 -14.58 8.38 -35.56
C ASP A 427 -15.24 7.07 -36.02
N VAL A 428 -16.05 6.47 -35.15
CA VAL A 428 -16.89 5.31 -35.48
C VAL A 428 -18.33 5.82 -35.67
N GLY A 429 -18.85 5.66 -36.89
CA GLY A 429 -20.11 6.28 -37.30
C GLY A 429 -21.04 5.33 -38.05
N LEU A 430 -22.34 5.38 -37.73
CA LEU A 430 -23.42 4.84 -38.55
C LEU A 430 -23.67 5.76 -39.76
N ARG A 431 -23.18 5.38 -40.94
CA ARG A 431 -23.43 6.11 -42.20
C ARG A 431 -24.28 5.29 -43.18
N LEU A 432 -25.51 5.78 -43.41
CA LEU A 432 -26.42 5.30 -44.46
C LEU A 432 -26.11 6.00 -45.81
N ASP A 433 -25.05 5.56 -46.50
CA ASP A 433 -24.80 5.99 -47.88
C ASP A 433 -25.72 5.24 -48.86
N LEU A 434 -26.85 5.85 -49.19
CA LEU A 434 -27.78 5.38 -50.23
C LEU A 434 -27.37 5.85 -51.62
N GLU A 435 -26.38 5.20 -52.24
CA GLU A 435 -26.12 5.34 -53.68
C GLU A 435 -27.19 4.62 -54.52
N ALA A 436 -28.35 5.28 -54.68
CA ALA A 436 -29.46 4.76 -55.47
C ALA A 436 -29.31 5.09 -56.97
N GLN A 437 -28.95 4.11 -57.81
CA GLN A 437 -29.26 4.11 -59.24
C GLN A 437 -30.52 3.29 -59.59
N GLY A 438 -31.54 3.39 -58.73
CA GLY A 438 -32.83 2.72 -58.91
C GLY A 438 -33.77 2.99 -57.74
N TRP A 439 -35.06 2.68 -57.91
CA TRP A 439 -36.04 2.81 -56.83
C TRP A 439 -35.83 1.70 -55.78
N LEU A 440 -35.42 2.08 -54.57
CA LEU A 440 -35.33 1.19 -53.43
C LEU A 440 -36.68 1.16 -52.69
N GLN A 441 -37.30 -0.02 -52.59
CA GLN A 441 -38.49 -0.21 -51.75
C GLN A 441 -38.06 -0.68 -50.36
N VAL A 442 -38.04 0.24 -49.39
CA VAL A 442 -37.72 -0.06 -47.99
C VAL A 442 -38.94 -0.68 -47.32
N HIS A 443 -38.76 -1.85 -46.71
CA HIS A 443 -39.79 -2.51 -45.90
C HIS A 443 -39.38 -2.43 -44.44
N VAL A 444 -39.88 -1.42 -43.74
CA VAL A 444 -39.72 -1.32 -42.27
C VAL A 444 -40.66 -2.32 -41.62
N VAL A 445 -40.10 -3.34 -40.97
CA VAL A 445 -40.86 -4.22 -40.08
C VAL A 445 -40.63 -3.71 -38.66
N PRO A 446 -41.65 -3.18 -37.96
CA PRO A 446 -41.49 -2.77 -36.58
C PRO A 446 -41.09 -3.98 -35.72
N GLY A 447 -40.09 -3.81 -34.85
CA GLY A 447 -39.86 -4.74 -33.76
C GLY A 447 -41.15 -4.84 -32.93
N GLY A 448 -41.60 -6.06 -32.64
CA GLY A 448 -42.87 -6.28 -31.94
C GLY A 448 -42.79 -5.78 -30.49
N GLY A 449 -43.20 -4.54 -30.25
CA GLY A 449 -43.04 -3.87 -28.94
C GLY A 449 -43.99 -2.70 -28.61
N GLY A 450 -44.93 -2.35 -29.49
CA GLY A 450 -46.18 -1.63 -29.15
C GLY A 450 -46.12 -0.20 -28.57
N ASP A 451 -45.99 0.81 -29.44
CA ASP A 451 -46.83 2.04 -29.40
C ASP A 451 -46.95 2.61 -30.84
N PRO A 452 -48.15 2.81 -31.42
CA PRO A 452 -48.31 3.21 -32.82
C PRO A 452 -48.34 4.74 -33.08
N ASN A 453 -48.03 5.61 -32.11
CA ASN A 453 -48.30 7.06 -32.22
C ASN A 453 -47.09 8.00 -32.40
N TYR A 454 -45.90 7.50 -32.75
CA TYR A 454 -44.82 8.33 -33.31
C TYR A 454 -44.18 7.64 -34.51
N GLY A 455 -44.12 8.37 -35.63
CA GLY A 455 -43.49 7.96 -36.89
C GLY A 455 -43.04 9.18 -37.69
#